data_AF-A0AAV9A6N3-F1
#
_entry.id   AF-A0AAV9A6N3-F1
#
_cell.length_a   1.000
_cell.length_b   1.000
_cell.length_c   1.000
_cell.angle_alpha   90.00
_cell.angle_beta   90.00
_cell.angle_gamma   90.00
#
_symmetry.space_group_name_H-M   'P 1'
#
loop_
_entity.id
_entity.type
_entity.pdbx_description
1 polymer ?
#
loop_
_entity_poly.entity_id
_entity_poly.type
_entity_poly.pdbx_seq_one_letter_code
_entity_poly.pdbx_strand_id
1 'polypeptide(L)'
;MKTRFRGLHPPPGPMGCSALSLILPFAALLLASPSTTPAAARGGERDPKIEGFMDSSHMFSSRRLFEESQSRIGDIVASGYMSNSELENAMKDFVRRCHNISQMYSIGRSVQNVPLWVIEISDKPGQEEAEPAFKVD
;
A
#
# COMPACT_ATOMS: atom_id res chain seq x y z
N MET A 1 8.68 27.45 -23.70
CA MET A 1 7.52 27.77 -22.84
C MET A 1 7.39 26.63 -21.82
N LYS A 2 7.91 26.80 -20.59
CA LYS A 2 7.87 25.79 -19.54
C LYS A 2 6.99 26.34 -18.42
N THR A 3 5.83 25.74 -18.24
CA THR A 3 4.78 26.22 -17.35
C THR A 3 5.20 25.97 -15.90
N ARG A 4 5.43 27.06 -15.18
CA ARG A 4 5.76 27.08 -13.74
C ARG A 4 4.59 26.49 -12.94
N PHE A 5 4.80 25.38 -12.24
CA PHE A 5 3.88 24.95 -11.17
C PHE A 5 4.23 25.75 -9.91
N ARG A 6 3.57 26.91 -9.73
CA ARG A 6 3.69 27.69 -8.49
C ARG A 6 3.05 26.91 -7.34
N GLY A 7 3.85 26.45 -6.38
CA GLY A 7 3.34 26.09 -5.06
C GLY A 7 2.77 27.34 -4.39
N LEU A 8 1.45 27.40 -4.24
CA LEU A 8 0.78 28.40 -3.43
C LEU A 8 0.95 28.08 -1.94
N HIS A 9 1.47 29.03 -1.20
CA HIS A 9 1.38 29.10 0.26
C HIS A 9 -0.11 29.23 0.67
N PRO A 10 -0.61 28.47 1.66
CA PRO A 10 -2.00 28.59 2.09
C PRO A 10 -2.22 29.87 2.92
N PRO A 11 -3.28 30.67 2.67
CA PRO A 11 -3.67 31.77 3.55
C PRO A 11 -4.45 31.27 4.78
N PRO A 12 -4.43 32.01 5.89
CA PRO A 12 -5.19 31.68 7.09
C PRO A 12 -6.69 31.96 6.88
N GLY A 13 -7.55 31.04 7.32
CA GLY A 13 -8.98 31.31 7.55
C GLY A 13 -9.14 32.31 8.70
N PRO A 14 -10.30 32.98 8.88
CA PRO A 14 -11.61 32.31 8.96
C PRO A 14 -12.78 33.15 8.40
N MET A 15 -13.99 32.74 8.80
CA MET A 15 -15.24 33.51 8.93
C MET A 15 -16.33 33.11 7.94
N GLY A 16 -17.39 32.56 8.52
CA GLY A 16 -18.40 31.77 7.85
C GLY A 16 -19.52 32.58 7.20
N CYS A 17 -20.47 31.85 6.63
CA CYS A 17 -21.89 32.18 6.63
C CYS A 17 -22.65 30.99 6.06
N SER A 18 -23.72 30.63 6.76
CA SER A 18 -24.66 29.54 6.54
C SER A 18 -25.25 29.47 5.13
N ALA A 19 -25.53 28.26 4.65
CA ALA A 19 -26.84 27.92 4.10
C ALA A 19 -26.97 26.40 3.80
N LEU A 20 -27.92 25.78 4.50
CA LEU A 20 -28.93 24.85 3.96
C LEU A 20 -28.41 23.57 3.28
N SER A 21 -28.33 22.46 4.03
CA SER A 21 -29.40 21.46 4.13
C SER A 21 -29.90 20.95 2.78
N LEU A 22 -29.45 19.76 2.37
CA LEU A 22 -30.31 18.69 1.85
C LEU A 22 -29.69 17.33 2.17
N ILE A 23 -30.34 16.64 3.12
CA ILE A 23 -30.13 15.25 3.50
C ILE A 23 -30.86 14.38 2.47
N LEU A 24 -30.20 13.38 1.90
CA LEU A 24 -30.89 12.25 1.25
C LEU A 24 -30.30 10.93 1.76
N PRO A 25 -31.07 10.13 2.53
CA PRO A 25 -30.65 8.81 2.96
C PRO A 25 -30.85 7.83 1.80
N PHE A 26 -29.77 7.23 1.28
CA PHE A 26 -29.91 6.11 0.37
C PHE A 26 -30.31 4.89 1.21
N ALA A 27 -31.61 4.60 1.17
CA ALA A 27 -32.25 3.54 1.92
C ALA A 27 -31.62 2.17 1.60
N ALA A 28 -31.38 1.42 2.67
CA ALA A 28 -31.03 0.01 2.64
C ALA A 28 -32.13 -0.79 1.93
N LEU A 29 -31.75 -1.60 0.94
CA LEU A 29 -32.60 -2.68 0.43
C LEU A 29 -31.98 -4.04 0.75
N LEU A 30 -32.68 -4.68 1.68
CA LEU A 30 -32.68 -6.06 2.16
C LEU A 30 -32.09 -7.15 1.25
N LEU A 31 -31.21 -7.94 1.88
CA LEU A 31 -31.20 -9.41 1.95
C LEU A 31 -31.99 -10.18 0.88
N ALA A 32 -31.25 -10.85 -0.01
CA ALA A 32 -31.67 -12.11 -0.58
C ALA A 32 -30.43 -12.97 -0.89
N SER A 33 -30.16 -13.95 -0.03
CA SER A 33 -29.17 -15.00 -0.26
C SER A 33 -29.77 -16.07 -1.18
N PRO A 34 -29.21 -16.35 -2.37
CA PRO A 34 -29.52 -17.57 -3.08
C PRO A 34 -28.72 -18.73 -2.48
N SER A 35 -29.48 -19.73 -2.07
CA SER A 35 -29.11 -21.05 -1.59
C SER A 35 -27.98 -21.72 -2.38
N THR A 36 -27.11 -22.36 -1.61
CA THR A 36 -26.14 -23.38 -1.98
C THR A 36 -26.74 -24.46 -2.89
N THR A 37 -26.11 -24.71 -4.04
CA THR A 37 -26.20 -25.99 -4.75
C THR A 37 -24.79 -26.55 -4.94
N PRO A 38 -24.42 -27.69 -4.34
CA PRO A 38 -23.17 -28.36 -4.69
C PRO A 38 -23.36 -29.09 -6.02
N ALA A 39 -22.72 -28.60 -7.09
CA ALA A 39 -22.52 -29.36 -8.30
C ALA A 39 -21.37 -30.36 -8.05
N ALA A 40 -21.73 -31.61 -7.79
CA ALA A 40 -20.78 -32.72 -7.69
C ALA A 40 -20.20 -33.03 -9.08
N ALA A 41 -19.02 -32.49 -9.38
CA ALA A 41 -18.21 -32.94 -10.51
C ALA A 41 -17.40 -34.18 -10.08
N ARG A 42 -17.81 -35.34 -10.59
CA ARG A 42 -17.22 -36.66 -10.35
C ARG A 42 -15.91 -36.75 -11.15
N GLY A 43 -14.78 -36.46 -10.53
CA GLY A 43 -13.43 -36.54 -11.11
C GLY A 43 -12.59 -37.61 -10.40
N GLY A 44 -11.96 -38.48 -11.18
CA GLY A 44 -11.43 -39.77 -10.76
C GLY A 44 -10.25 -39.75 -9.78
N GLU A 45 -10.29 -40.77 -8.95
CA GLU A 45 -9.32 -41.29 -7.99
C GLU A 45 -7.96 -41.58 -8.61
N ARG A 46 -6.89 -41.11 -7.97
CA ARG A 46 -5.55 -41.68 -8.09
C ARG A 46 -4.99 -41.83 -6.68
N ASP A 47 -4.97 -43.07 -6.21
CA ASP A 47 -4.26 -43.50 -5.02
C ASP A 47 -2.76 -43.16 -5.11
N PRO A 48 -2.18 -42.71 -3.99
CA PRO A 48 -0.88 -43.21 -3.57
C PRO A 48 -1.07 -44.00 -2.29
N LYS A 49 -0.93 -45.31 -2.44
CA LYS A 49 -0.79 -46.30 -1.37
C LYS A 49 0.30 -45.85 -0.38
N ILE A 50 -0.08 -45.41 0.82
CA ILE A 50 0.79 -45.43 2.00
C ILE A 50 0.00 -46.09 3.13
N GLU A 51 0.29 -47.37 3.31
CA GLU A 51 -0.25 -48.23 4.35
C GLU A 51 0.62 -48.05 5.60
N GLY A 52 0.02 -47.54 6.70
CA GLY A 52 0.74 -47.31 7.95
C GLY A 52 -0.09 -46.56 8.99
N PHE A 53 -0.91 -47.31 9.73
CA PHE A 53 -1.45 -47.05 11.08
C PHE A 53 -1.25 -45.64 11.67
N MET A 54 -2.34 -44.87 11.86
CA MET A 54 -2.27 -43.50 12.39
C MET A 54 -3.20 -43.28 13.58
N ASP A 55 -2.61 -42.93 14.73
CA ASP A 55 -3.27 -42.53 15.96
C ASP A 55 -3.88 -41.11 15.84
N SER A 56 -5.10 -40.94 16.36
CA SER A 56 -6.03 -39.82 16.13
C SER A 56 -5.60 -38.49 16.77
N SER A 57 -4.55 -38.51 17.57
CA SER A 57 -4.03 -37.36 18.33
C SER A 57 -3.28 -36.33 17.46
N HIS A 58 -2.89 -36.65 16.23
CA HIS A 58 -2.14 -35.75 15.32
C HIS A 58 -3.01 -34.94 14.35
N MET A 59 -4.35 -34.99 14.40
CA MET A 59 -5.18 -34.13 13.53
C MET A 59 -5.34 -32.69 14.05
N PHE A 60 -5.06 -32.45 15.34
CA PHE A 60 -5.07 -31.10 15.92
C PHE A 60 -3.74 -30.35 15.75
N SER A 61 -2.62 -31.08 15.67
CA SER A 61 -1.27 -30.49 15.51
C SER A 61 -1.01 -29.97 14.10
N SER A 62 -1.53 -30.63 13.06
CA SER A 62 -1.27 -30.22 11.67
C SER A 62 -1.89 -28.87 11.30
N ARG A 63 -2.96 -28.43 11.97
CA ARG A 63 -3.55 -27.09 11.74
C ARG A 63 -2.64 -25.97 12.26
N ARG A 64 -1.95 -26.18 13.39
CA ARG A 64 -1.02 -25.19 13.96
C ARG A 64 0.27 -25.03 13.17
N LEU A 65 0.81 -26.11 12.60
CA LEU A 65 2.06 -26.08 11.83
C LEU A 65 1.90 -25.42 10.44
N PHE A 66 0.70 -25.47 9.85
CA PHE A 66 0.40 -24.76 8.61
C PHE A 66 0.29 -23.24 8.80
N GLU A 67 -0.21 -22.80 9.95
CA GLU A 67 -0.36 -21.37 10.27
C GLU A 67 0.99 -20.70 10.58
N GLU A 68 1.91 -21.42 11.23
CA GLU A 68 3.28 -20.95 11.48
C GLU A 68 4.16 -20.94 10.21
N SER A 69 3.99 -21.91 9.30
CA SER A 69 4.76 -21.94 8.06
C SER A 69 4.32 -20.86 7.06
N GLN A 70 3.01 -20.58 6.96
CA GLN A 70 2.50 -19.50 6.09
C GLN A 70 2.88 -18.11 6.59
N SER A 71 2.87 -17.87 7.91
CA SER A 71 3.33 -16.60 8.49
C SER A 71 4.82 -16.37 8.22
N ARG A 72 5.67 -17.39 8.43
CA ARG A 72 7.11 -17.31 8.08
C ARG A 72 7.35 -17.03 6.60
N ILE A 73 6.55 -17.60 5.70
CA ILE A 73 6.64 -17.31 4.26
C ILE A 73 6.21 -15.87 3.96
N GLY A 74 5.15 -15.38 4.59
CA GLY A 74 4.73 -13.97 4.52
C GLY A 74 5.82 -13.01 4.99
N ASP A 75 6.49 -13.34 6.10
CA ASP A 75 7.58 -12.55 6.68
C ASP A 75 8.81 -12.53 5.76
N ILE A 76 9.16 -13.67 5.14
CA ILE A 76 10.25 -13.76 4.15
C ILE A 76 9.93 -12.90 2.93
N VAL A 77 8.69 -12.98 2.40
CA VAL A 77 8.26 -12.21 1.23
C VAL A 77 8.23 -10.71 1.53
N ALA A 78 7.87 -10.31 2.75
CA ALA A 78 7.80 -8.91 3.17
C ALA A 78 9.18 -8.31 3.53
N SER A 79 10.19 -9.13 3.83
CA SER A 79 11.49 -8.67 4.37
C SER A 79 12.27 -7.66 3.51
N GLY A 80 11.99 -7.59 2.20
CA GLY A 80 12.61 -6.63 1.28
C GLY A 80 11.75 -5.41 0.95
N TYR A 81 10.51 -5.36 1.42
CA TYR A 81 9.60 -4.23 1.20
C TYR A 81 9.62 -3.29 2.39
N MET A 82 9.38 -2.00 2.14
CA MET A 82 9.26 -0.98 3.18
C MET A 82 7.81 -0.54 3.29
N SER A 83 7.31 -0.41 4.52
CA SER A 83 6.09 0.35 4.78
C SER A 83 6.28 1.83 4.41
N ASN A 84 5.18 2.56 4.23
CA ASN A 84 5.25 4.00 3.90
C ASN A 84 6.06 4.81 4.93
N SER A 85 5.94 4.48 6.22
CA SER A 85 6.70 5.13 7.28
C SER A 85 8.19 4.78 7.24
N GLU A 86 8.53 3.53 6.95
CA GLU A 86 9.93 3.12 6.82
C GLU A 86 10.59 3.78 5.61
N LEU A 87 9.87 3.83 4.48
CA LEU A 87 10.35 4.52 3.29
C LEU A 87 10.54 6.01 3.55
N GLU A 88 9.57 6.68 4.20
CA GLU A 88 9.69 8.10 4.57
C GLU A 88 10.90 8.36 5.47
N ASN A 89 11.13 7.50 6.47
CA ASN A 89 12.29 7.62 7.36
C ASN A 89 13.61 7.41 6.61
N ALA A 90 13.68 6.40 5.75
CA ALA A 90 14.87 6.14 4.92
C ALA A 90 15.17 7.30 3.97
N MET A 91 14.14 7.90 3.36
CA MET A 91 14.26 9.08 2.52
C MET A 91 14.77 10.30 3.31
N LYS A 92 14.21 10.57 4.49
CA LYS A 92 14.67 11.66 5.37
C LYS A 92 16.12 11.47 5.79
N ASP A 93 16.50 10.23 6.12
CA ASP A 93 17.87 9.90 6.50
C ASP A 93 18.86 10.06 5.34
N PHE A 94 18.45 9.72 4.12
CA PHE A 94 19.24 9.98 2.91
C PHE A 94 19.47 11.48 2.72
N VAL A 95 18.41 12.29 2.72
CA VAL A 95 18.52 13.75 2.53
C VAL A 95 19.30 14.41 3.66
N ARG A 96 19.18 13.93 4.90
CA ARG A 96 20.01 14.42 6.01
C ARG A 96 21.50 14.19 5.78
N ARG A 97 21.89 13.02 5.25
CA ARG A 97 23.30 12.69 4.98
C ARG A 97 23.83 13.40 3.73
N CYS A 98 22.98 13.57 2.72
CA CYS A 98 23.35 14.07 1.39
C CYS A 98 22.69 15.43 1.07
N HIS A 99 22.53 16.29 2.07
CA HIS A 99 21.78 17.55 1.96
C HIS A 99 22.32 18.52 0.91
N ASN A 100 23.60 18.41 0.56
CA ASN A 100 24.25 19.25 -0.44
C ASN A 100 23.85 18.90 -1.88
N ILE A 101 23.38 17.68 -2.12
CA ILE A 101 22.99 17.19 -3.46
C ILE A 101 21.56 16.67 -3.51
N SER A 102 20.78 16.84 -2.44
CA SER A 102 19.44 16.29 -2.39
C SER A 102 18.47 17.12 -1.59
N GLN A 103 17.22 17.08 -2.03
CA GLN A 103 16.10 17.71 -1.33
C GLN A 103 14.89 16.76 -1.37
N MET A 104 14.20 16.65 -0.25
CA MET A 104 12.94 15.90 -0.15
C MET A 104 11.77 16.88 -0.09
N TYR A 105 10.73 16.62 -0.87
CA TYR A 105 9.48 17.38 -0.84
C TYR A 105 8.28 16.51 -1.22
N SER A 106 7.08 17.02 -0.95
CA SER A 106 5.84 16.35 -1.33
C SER A 106 5.21 17.03 -2.55
N ILE A 107 4.77 16.23 -3.52
CA ILE A 107 4.04 16.71 -4.71
C ILE A 107 2.52 16.69 -4.52
N GLY A 108 2.03 16.29 -3.35
CA GLY A 108 0.61 16.18 -3.05
C GLY A 108 0.31 15.07 -2.04
N ARG A 109 -0.96 14.71 -1.95
CA ARG A 109 -1.43 13.64 -1.06
C ARG A 109 -2.20 12.59 -1.85
N SER A 110 -2.09 11.33 -1.43
CA SER A 110 -2.90 10.24 -1.93
C SER A 110 -4.37 10.40 -1.50
N VAL A 111 -5.26 9.56 -2.04
CA VAL A 111 -6.68 9.51 -1.62
C VAL A 111 -6.82 9.21 -0.12
N GLN A 112 -5.90 8.42 0.44
CA GLN A 112 -5.85 8.10 1.87
C GLN A 112 -5.07 9.15 2.69
N ASN A 113 -4.85 10.35 2.13
CA ASN A 113 -4.16 11.47 2.77
C ASN A 113 -2.69 11.19 3.16
N VAL A 114 -2.03 10.26 2.47
CA VAL A 114 -0.59 9.98 2.64
C VAL A 114 0.23 10.90 1.71
N PRO A 115 1.28 11.59 2.17
CA PRO A 115 2.11 12.42 1.31
C PRO A 115 2.76 11.60 0.19
N LEU A 116 2.75 12.14 -1.02
CA LEU A 116 3.50 11.60 -2.16
C LEU A 116 4.89 12.23 -2.15
N TRP A 117 5.87 11.49 -1.63
CA TRP A 117 7.24 11.96 -1.45
C TRP A 117 8.07 11.86 -2.73
N VAL A 118 8.91 12.88 -2.95
CA VAL A 118 9.92 12.96 -4.00
C VAL A 118 11.26 13.32 -3.36
N ILE A 119 12.33 12.70 -3.83
CA ILE A 119 13.70 13.16 -3.61
C ILE A 119 14.22 13.67 -4.95
N GLU A 120 14.65 14.93 -4.96
CA GLU A 120 15.47 15.50 -6.01
C GLU A 120 16.94 15.22 -5.74
N ILE A 121 17.70 14.87 -6.78
CA ILE A 121 19.15 14.68 -6.73
C ILE A 121 19.77 15.55 -7.83
N SER A 122 20.52 16.58 -7.44
CA SER A 122 21.19 17.56 -8.31
C SER A 122 22.39 18.16 -7.56
N ASP A 123 23.33 18.79 -8.25
CA ASP A 123 24.39 19.61 -7.59
C ASP A 123 23.85 20.90 -6.98
N LYS A 124 22.68 21.39 -7.44
CA LYS A 124 21.98 22.57 -6.91
C LYS A 124 20.52 22.25 -6.61
N PRO A 125 20.23 21.42 -5.59
CA PRO A 125 18.87 21.03 -5.27
C PRO A 125 17.96 22.24 -5.03
N GLY A 126 16.74 22.19 -5.57
CA GLY A 126 15.73 23.23 -5.48
C GLY A 126 15.92 24.39 -6.47
N GLN A 127 16.90 24.32 -7.36
CA GLN A 127 17.12 25.28 -8.43
C GLN A 127 16.78 24.67 -9.79
N GLU A 128 16.08 25.42 -10.64
CA GLU A 128 15.84 24.98 -12.02
C GLU A 128 17.13 25.17 -12.84
N GLU A 129 17.62 24.09 -13.42
CA GLU A 129 18.84 24.08 -14.21
C GLU A 129 18.55 23.83 -15.70
N ALA A 130 19.52 24.16 -16.57
CA ALA A 130 19.43 23.84 -17.99
C ALA A 130 19.68 22.35 -18.29
N GLU A 131 20.10 21.59 -17.27
CA GLU A 131 20.35 20.16 -17.37
C GLU A 131 19.05 19.38 -17.56
N PRO A 132 19.08 18.27 -18.32
CA PRO A 132 17.92 17.42 -18.47
C PRO A 132 17.60 16.70 -17.16
N ALA A 133 16.31 16.63 -16.81
CA ALA A 133 15.85 15.93 -15.60
C ALA A 133 16.10 14.40 -15.64
N PHE A 134 16.24 13.82 -16.83
CA PHE A 134 16.58 12.41 -17.02
C PHE A 134 17.31 12.24 -18.36
N LYS A 135 18.27 11.32 -18.41
CA LYS A 135 18.91 10.91 -19.67
C LYS A 135 18.07 9.81 -20.31
N VAL A 136 17.74 9.96 -21.59
CA VAL A 136 17.16 8.86 -22.35
C VAL A 136 18.32 8.03 -22.86
N ASP A 137 18.45 6.79 -22.36
CA ASP A 137 19.42 5.82 -22.85
C ASP A 137 19.07 5.34 -24.27
#